data_AF-A0AAW6ELZ1-F1
#
_entry.id   AF-A0AAW6ELZ1-F1
#
_cell.length_a   1.000
_cell.length_b   1.000
_cell.length_c   1.000
_cell.angle_alpha   90.00
_cell.angle_beta   90.00
_cell.angle_gamma   90.00
#
_symmetry.space_group_name_H-M   'P 1'
#
loop_
_entity.id
_entity.type
_entity.pdbx_description
1 polymer ?
#
loop_
_entity_poly.entity_id
_entity_poly.type
_entity_poly.pdbx_seq_one_letter_code
_entity_poly.pdbx_strand_id
1 'polypeptide(L)'
;MDKKKVKRFIGKSVAVLAVAFAILSIVSKRKKRDTVYDNEPEQKNPLEGKKVIFVEDENDKENADGIRGHLEAIGDCDHKPGFYERYIKRGIDIVLSFGGLVVLSPVFALTALAIKIEDPGPVFFTQKRVGQNKKYFKLHKFRSMKMCTPHDVPTHMLDNPDQYITKVGKFIRAHSLDELPQIWDIFVGNMSVIGPRPGLWNQDLLTAERDKYGANDVKPGLTGWAQINGRDELEIPEKAKLDGEYVRKLGPIMDAKVFLGSLHVFGKDDSVVEGGTGEISKVGRHYTDGKSDEELIGHIGFGEPVTVDTETKKKVLITGAGSYIGESFKKYAEEHYSALDIETLDMLDPDWKKKDFSKFDIVYHVAGLAHADVGSVDDSTKEKYYAVNTDLAVEVCKKAKSEGVKEFIFMSSMIVYGDSAPYGKDKIIDEHTVPKAANFYGDSKLQADVAVRSFADDSFKVLVIRTPMIYGKGSKGNYPTLAKLAKKLPVFPDVDNKRSMLHIDNLCEFLCQIMLVSDIKENATVFMSQNAEWTKTSDMVKKIADVSGKKIRTLKIFRPAVFIGSKMPGKMGGLVNKAFGNSCYEHEVSDYEGIKYQTTSLSESVVKTERNNGNSREPSDKESHT
;
A
#
# COMPACT_ATOMS: atom_id res chain seq x y z
N MET A 1 8.59 -37.39 -42.25
CA MET A 1 9.52 -37.82 -41.17
C MET A 1 9.37 -39.33 -41.00
N ASP A 2 10.45 -40.11 -41.17
CA ASP A 2 10.44 -41.58 -41.19
C ASP A 2 10.00 -42.17 -39.83
N LYS A 3 8.88 -42.90 -39.80
CA LYS A 3 8.30 -43.52 -38.59
C LYS A 3 9.31 -44.37 -37.82
N LYS A 4 10.28 -44.98 -38.50
CA LYS A 4 11.34 -45.80 -37.88
C LYS A 4 12.36 -44.93 -37.14
N LYS A 5 12.73 -43.77 -37.69
CA LYS A 5 13.60 -42.78 -37.03
C LYS A 5 12.91 -42.14 -35.82
N VAL A 6 11.62 -41.82 -35.92
CA VAL A 6 10.82 -41.28 -34.81
C VAL A 6 10.73 -42.29 -33.66
N LYS A 7 10.43 -43.57 -33.94
CA LYS A 7 10.37 -44.63 -32.92
C LYS A 7 11.72 -44.84 -32.24
N ARG A 8 12.83 -44.78 -32.99
CA ARG A 8 14.19 -44.88 -32.44
C ARG A 8 14.56 -43.68 -31.57
N PHE A 9 14.16 -42.48 -31.97
CA PHE A 9 14.37 -41.25 -31.20
C PHE A 9 13.57 -41.28 -29.89
N ILE A 10 12.28 -41.59 -29.94
CA ILE A 10 11.43 -41.74 -28.74
C ILE A 10 12.00 -42.81 -27.81
N GLY A 11 12.39 -43.98 -28.33
CA GLY A 11 12.98 -45.05 -27.52
C GLY A 11 14.28 -44.63 -26.80
N LYS A 12 15.15 -43.86 -27.48
CA LYS A 12 16.37 -43.31 -26.86
C LYS A 12 16.03 -42.28 -25.77
N SER A 13 15.09 -41.36 -26.03
CA SER A 13 14.68 -40.35 -25.04
C SER A 13 14.05 -40.98 -23.80
N VAL A 14 13.20 -42.00 -23.96
CA VAL A 14 12.62 -42.75 -22.83
C VAL A 14 13.70 -43.43 -22.00
N ALA A 15 14.70 -44.05 -22.65
CA ALA A 15 15.80 -44.69 -21.93
C ALA A 15 16.63 -43.67 -21.11
N VAL A 16 16.93 -42.50 -21.68
CA VAL A 16 17.64 -41.42 -20.97
C VAL A 16 16.84 -40.92 -19.77
N LEU A 17 15.53 -40.68 -19.94
CA LEU A 17 14.66 -40.25 -18.83
C LEU A 17 14.56 -41.31 -17.73
N ALA A 18 14.47 -42.60 -18.08
CA ALA A 18 14.42 -43.68 -17.10
C ALA A 18 15.72 -43.78 -16.28
N VAL A 19 16.88 -43.63 -16.93
CA VAL A 19 18.18 -43.59 -16.25
C VAL A 19 18.28 -42.36 -15.34
N ALA A 20 17.89 -41.18 -15.83
CA ALA A 20 17.87 -39.95 -15.05
C ALA A 20 16.96 -40.08 -13.81
N PHE A 21 15.77 -40.67 -13.97
CA PHE A 21 14.85 -40.96 -12.87
C PHE A 21 15.46 -41.90 -11.83
N ALA A 22 16.12 -42.98 -12.26
CA ALA A 22 16.78 -43.93 -11.36
C ALA A 22 17.91 -43.25 -10.56
N ILE A 23 18.75 -42.45 -11.23
CA ILE A 23 19.83 -41.70 -10.59
C ILE A 23 19.26 -40.71 -9.55
N LEU A 24 18.30 -39.88 -9.96
CA LEU A 24 17.68 -38.90 -9.05
C LEU A 24 16.99 -39.59 -7.87
N SER A 25 16.34 -40.73 -8.09
CA SER A 25 15.70 -41.52 -7.02
C SER A 25 16.73 -42.04 -6.00
N ILE A 26 17.90 -42.50 -6.45
CA ILE A 26 18.99 -42.92 -5.57
C ILE A 26 19.53 -41.73 -4.78
N VAL A 27 19.77 -40.59 -5.44
CA VAL A 27 20.26 -39.36 -4.80
C VAL A 27 19.26 -38.86 -3.76
N SER A 28 17.98 -38.83 -4.10
CA SER A 28 16.87 -38.44 -3.21
C SER A 28 16.83 -39.30 -1.95
N LYS A 29 16.92 -40.63 -2.08
CA LYS A 29 16.97 -41.54 -0.93
C LYS A 29 18.19 -41.31 -0.04
N ARG A 30 19.36 -41.05 -0.62
CA ARG A 30 20.59 -40.76 0.14
C ARG A 30 20.51 -39.43 0.89
N LYS A 31 20.03 -38.37 0.22
CA LYS A 31 19.95 -37.01 0.79
C LYS A 31 18.75 -36.79 1.72
N LYS A 32 17.77 -37.69 1.77
CA LYS A 32 16.54 -37.51 2.57
C LYS A 32 16.82 -37.11 4.01
N ARG A 33 17.79 -37.77 4.66
CA ARG A 33 18.17 -37.47 6.05
C ARG A 33 18.79 -36.08 6.22
N ASP A 34 19.49 -35.58 5.21
CA ASP A 34 20.14 -34.27 5.25
C ASP A 34 19.15 -33.12 5.05
N THR A 35 17.98 -33.41 4.46
CA THR A 35 16.90 -32.43 4.22
C THR A 35 15.99 -32.21 5.42
N VAL A 36 16.17 -32.99 6.48
CA VAL A 36 15.48 -32.84 7.77
C VAL A 36 16.53 -32.70 8.87
N TYR A 37 16.15 -32.18 10.03
CA TYR A 37 17.09 -31.95 11.13
C TYR A 37 17.34 -33.23 11.98
N ASP A 38 17.26 -34.41 11.36
CA ASP A 38 17.41 -35.69 12.08
C ASP A 38 18.81 -35.83 12.71
N ASN A 39 19.84 -35.29 12.05
CA ASN A 39 21.23 -35.28 12.48
C ASN A 39 21.61 -34.07 13.38
N GLU A 40 20.69 -33.13 13.60
CA GLU A 40 20.91 -31.88 14.35
C GLU A 40 19.86 -31.77 15.47
N PRO A 41 20.02 -32.49 16.60
CA PRO A 41 18.99 -32.61 17.64
C PRO A 41 18.51 -31.25 18.20
N GLU A 42 19.41 -30.29 18.35
CA GLU A 42 19.11 -28.93 18.84
C GLU A 42 18.23 -28.12 17.88
N GLN A 43 18.19 -28.50 16.61
CA GLN A 43 17.43 -27.82 15.57
C GLN A 43 16.06 -28.49 15.34
N LYS A 44 15.73 -29.57 16.05
CA LYS A 44 14.43 -30.24 15.96
C LYS A 44 13.34 -29.44 16.64
N ASN A 45 12.11 -29.64 16.18
CA ASN A 45 10.95 -29.04 16.84
C ASN A 45 10.63 -29.82 18.11
N PRO A 46 10.66 -29.21 19.31
CA PRO A 46 10.24 -29.89 20.54
C PRO A 46 8.76 -30.28 20.54
N LEU A 47 7.94 -29.63 19.71
CA LEU A 47 6.49 -29.85 19.58
C LEU A 47 6.15 -30.76 18.38
N GLU A 48 7.13 -31.49 17.83
CA GLU A 48 6.90 -32.46 16.76
C GLU A 48 5.90 -33.53 17.20
N GLY A 49 4.83 -33.71 16.41
CA GLY A 49 3.77 -34.67 16.69
C GLY A 49 2.77 -34.27 17.79
N LYS A 50 2.89 -33.09 18.39
CA LYS A 50 1.95 -32.56 19.39
C LYS A 50 0.90 -31.66 18.74
N LYS A 51 -0.28 -31.51 19.33
CA LYS A 51 -1.18 -30.39 19.04
C LYS A 51 -0.82 -29.21 19.94
N VAL A 52 -0.90 -28.00 19.41
CA VAL A 52 -0.47 -26.80 20.13
C VAL A 52 -1.55 -25.73 20.19
N ILE A 53 -1.49 -24.90 21.23
CA ILE A 53 -2.19 -23.61 21.33
C ILE A 53 -1.17 -22.49 21.45
N PHE A 54 -1.57 -21.29 21.07
CA PHE A 54 -0.80 -20.09 21.32
C PHE A 54 -1.20 -19.49 22.66
N VAL A 55 -0.23 -19.15 23.49
CA VAL A 55 -0.41 -18.47 24.77
C VAL A 55 0.30 -17.12 24.66
N GLU A 56 -0.49 -16.04 24.77
CA GLU A 56 0.04 -14.67 24.78
C GLU A 56 0.80 -14.40 26.08
N ASP A 57 2.02 -13.89 25.96
CA ASP A 57 2.85 -13.46 27.10
C ASP A 57 3.66 -12.22 26.67
N GLU A 58 3.46 -11.10 27.35
CA GLU A 58 4.14 -9.83 27.04
C GLU A 58 5.65 -9.86 27.30
N ASN A 59 6.12 -10.80 28.13
CA ASN A 59 7.54 -10.98 28.46
C ASN A 59 8.30 -11.74 27.36
N ASP A 60 7.58 -12.40 26.46
CA ASP A 60 8.19 -13.13 25.35
C ASP A 60 8.66 -12.19 24.25
N LYS A 61 9.60 -12.71 23.46
CA LYS A 61 10.03 -12.01 22.24
C LYS A 61 8.92 -12.06 21.21
N GLU A 62 8.83 -10.98 20.44
CA GLU A 62 7.95 -10.94 19.28
C GLU A 62 8.35 -12.02 18.27
N ASN A 63 7.38 -12.83 17.86
CA ASN A 63 7.56 -13.91 16.90
C ASN A 63 7.37 -13.40 15.46
N ALA A 64 7.49 -14.28 14.46
CA ALA A 64 7.35 -13.89 13.05
C ALA A 64 5.93 -13.54 12.61
N ASP A 65 4.94 -13.68 13.49
CA ASP A 65 3.57 -13.23 13.28
C ASP A 65 3.33 -11.83 13.88
N GLY A 66 4.36 -11.18 14.47
CA GLY A 66 4.28 -9.82 15.01
C GLY A 66 3.64 -9.74 16.40
N ILE A 67 3.56 -10.87 17.10
CA ILE A 67 2.94 -10.96 18.43
C ILE A 67 3.89 -11.58 19.45
N ARG A 68 3.64 -11.33 20.74
CA ARG A 68 4.43 -11.89 21.84
C ARG A 68 3.69 -13.04 22.51
N GLY A 69 4.39 -14.16 22.67
CA GLY A 69 3.87 -15.38 23.27
C GLY A 69 4.57 -16.61 22.72
N HIS A 70 4.12 -17.79 23.16
CA HIS A 70 4.72 -19.08 22.80
C HIS A 70 3.68 -20.17 22.57
N LEU A 71 4.14 -21.31 22.07
CA LEU A 71 3.32 -22.50 21.85
C LEU A 71 3.35 -23.43 23.06
N GLU A 72 2.17 -23.88 23.48
CA GLU A 72 2.01 -24.94 24.48
C GLU A 72 1.38 -26.19 23.87
N ALA A 73 1.88 -27.37 24.27
CA ALA A 73 1.34 -28.65 23.83
C ALA A 73 0.04 -29.00 24.59
N ILE A 74 -1.04 -29.25 23.85
CA ILE A 74 -2.36 -29.63 24.40
C ILE A 74 -2.77 -31.07 24.10
N GLY A 75 -1.99 -31.81 23.32
CA GLY A 75 -2.28 -33.20 22.97
C GLY A 75 -1.35 -33.76 21.91
N ASP A 76 -1.70 -34.92 21.35
CA ASP A 76 -0.99 -35.56 20.24
C ASP A 76 -1.72 -35.35 18.90
N CYS A 77 -0.95 -35.37 17.80
CA CYS A 77 -1.49 -35.38 16.45
C CYS A 77 -2.02 -36.78 16.09
N ASP A 78 -3.32 -36.90 15.81
CA ASP A 78 -3.98 -38.18 15.52
C ASP A 78 -4.19 -38.47 14.02
N HIS A 79 -3.70 -37.60 13.12
CA HIS A 79 -3.95 -37.75 11.69
C HIS A 79 -3.30 -39.01 11.11
N LYS A 80 -4.12 -39.81 10.42
CA LYS A 80 -3.68 -41.01 9.69
C LYS A 80 -3.92 -40.78 8.20
N PRO A 81 -2.86 -40.71 7.37
CA PRO A 81 -3.00 -40.43 5.95
C PRO A 81 -3.77 -41.57 5.26
N GLY A 82 -4.81 -41.20 4.50
CA GLY A 82 -5.62 -42.14 3.73
C GLY A 82 -4.90 -42.70 2.50
N PHE A 83 -5.57 -43.61 1.77
CA PHE A 83 -5.01 -44.24 0.57
C PHE A 83 -4.59 -43.22 -0.52
N TYR A 84 -5.43 -42.21 -0.73
CA TYR A 84 -5.16 -41.14 -1.69
C TYR A 84 -3.87 -40.37 -1.35
N GLU A 85 -3.76 -39.87 -0.12
CA GLU A 85 -2.60 -39.08 0.34
C GLU A 85 -1.30 -39.90 0.28
N ARG A 86 -1.36 -41.15 0.73
CA ARG A 86 -0.17 -41.99 0.87
C ARG A 86 0.40 -42.48 -0.46
N TYR A 87 -0.47 -42.87 -1.40
CA TYR A 87 -0.04 -43.55 -2.63
C TYR A 87 -0.30 -42.72 -3.88
N ILE A 88 -1.53 -42.26 -4.09
CA ILE A 88 -1.93 -41.58 -5.33
C ILE A 88 -1.28 -40.20 -5.41
N LYS A 89 -1.48 -39.36 -4.40
CA LYS A 89 -0.92 -38.01 -4.32
C LYS A 89 0.61 -38.05 -4.39
N ARG A 90 1.23 -38.98 -3.66
CA ARG A 90 2.69 -39.16 -3.71
C ARG A 90 3.19 -39.59 -5.10
N GLY A 91 2.46 -40.46 -5.80
CA GLY A 91 2.79 -40.84 -7.18
C GLY A 91 2.75 -39.65 -8.13
N ILE A 92 1.69 -38.83 -8.04
CA ILE A 92 1.54 -37.59 -8.81
C ILE A 92 2.69 -36.62 -8.51
N ASP A 93 3.01 -36.40 -7.23
CA ASP A 93 4.11 -35.54 -6.81
C ASP A 93 5.45 -35.94 -7.43
N ILE A 94 5.77 -37.24 -7.43
CA ILE A 94 7.01 -37.76 -8.02
C ILE A 94 7.05 -37.51 -9.53
N VAL A 95 5.95 -37.77 -10.24
CA VAL A 95 5.87 -37.59 -11.70
C VAL A 95 5.99 -36.12 -12.07
N LEU A 96 5.22 -35.24 -11.42
CA LEU A 96 5.22 -33.80 -11.69
C LEU A 96 6.56 -33.16 -11.32
N SER A 97 7.12 -33.48 -10.16
CA SER A 97 8.41 -32.93 -9.75
C SER A 97 9.57 -33.42 -10.61
N PHE A 98 9.60 -34.70 -10.99
CA PHE A 98 10.60 -35.20 -11.93
C PHE A 98 10.48 -34.52 -13.31
N GLY A 99 9.26 -34.40 -13.84
CA GLY A 99 9.01 -33.68 -15.07
C GLY A 99 9.46 -32.22 -14.99
N GLY A 100 9.15 -31.54 -13.90
CA GLY A 100 9.59 -30.18 -13.61
C GLY A 100 11.11 -30.03 -13.57
N LEU A 101 11.81 -30.93 -12.86
CA LEU A 101 13.28 -30.92 -12.78
C LEU A 101 13.94 -31.10 -14.15
N VAL A 102 13.37 -31.96 -15.02
CA VAL A 102 13.91 -32.18 -16.37
C VAL A 102 13.63 -30.98 -17.28
N VAL A 103 12.38 -30.54 -17.36
CA VAL A 103 11.94 -29.47 -18.28
C VAL A 103 12.58 -28.13 -17.91
N LEU A 104 12.63 -27.81 -16.61
CA LEU A 104 13.18 -26.54 -16.13
C LEU A 104 14.69 -26.57 -15.96
N SER A 105 15.37 -27.71 -16.18
CA SER A 105 16.83 -27.80 -15.99
C SER A 105 17.66 -26.71 -16.69
N PRO A 106 17.31 -26.19 -17.89
CA PRO A 106 18.02 -25.06 -18.48
C PRO A 106 17.84 -23.76 -17.68
N VAL A 107 16.62 -23.51 -17.16
CA VAL A 107 16.32 -22.36 -16.31
C VAL A 107 17.09 -22.45 -15.00
N PHE A 108 17.10 -23.63 -14.37
CA PHE A 108 17.92 -23.88 -13.17
C PHE A 108 19.40 -23.56 -13.41
N ALA A 109 19.96 -24.01 -14.53
CA ALA A 109 21.37 -23.78 -14.85
C ALA A 109 21.69 -22.30 -15.10
N LEU A 110 20.84 -21.58 -15.85
CA LEU A 110 21.01 -20.16 -16.13
C LEU A 110 20.87 -19.31 -14.85
N THR A 111 19.86 -19.58 -14.03
CA THR A 111 19.67 -18.88 -12.76
C THR A 111 20.83 -19.15 -11.80
N ALA A 112 21.29 -20.41 -11.70
CA ALA A 112 22.46 -20.76 -10.90
C ALA A 112 23.73 -20.02 -11.35
N LEU A 113 23.95 -19.92 -12.66
CA LEU A 113 25.08 -19.20 -13.23
C LEU A 113 24.99 -17.70 -12.92
N ALA A 114 23.82 -17.07 -13.11
CA ALA A 114 23.62 -15.66 -12.83
C ALA A 114 23.88 -15.31 -11.35
N ILE A 115 23.40 -16.14 -10.42
CA ILE A 115 23.67 -16.00 -8.98
C ILE A 115 25.17 -16.10 -8.68
N LYS A 116 25.85 -17.06 -9.30
CA LYS A 116 27.29 -17.30 -9.07
C LYS A 116 28.16 -16.18 -9.62
N ILE A 117 27.76 -15.57 -10.74
CA ILE A 117 28.47 -14.44 -11.36
C ILE A 117 28.34 -13.17 -10.52
N GLU A 118 27.15 -12.87 -9.98
CA GLU A 118 26.92 -11.62 -9.26
C GLU A 118 27.50 -11.60 -7.85
N ASP A 119 27.31 -12.68 -7.07
CA ASP A 119 27.80 -12.79 -5.69
C ASP A 119 28.41 -14.19 -5.49
N PRO A 120 29.72 -14.40 -5.59
CA PRO A 120 30.30 -15.74 -5.48
C PRO A 120 29.97 -16.43 -4.15
N GLY A 121 29.32 -17.61 -4.21
CA GLY A 121 28.98 -18.42 -3.03
C GLY A 121 28.08 -19.61 -3.36
N PRO A 122 27.39 -20.22 -2.37
CA PRO A 122 26.37 -21.22 -2.61
C PRO A 122 25.21 -20.67 -3.46
N VAL A 123 24.76 -21.46 -4.42
CA VAL A 123 23.64 -21.08 -5.31
C VAL A 123 22.30 -21.17 -4.59
N PHE A 124 22.15 -22.17 -3.72
CA PHE A 124 20.94 -22.41 -2.96
C PHE A 124 21.02 -21.78 -1.58
N PHE A 125 19.89 -21.23 -1.16
CA PHE A 125 19.61 -20.83 0.21
C PHE A 125 18.68 -21.88 0.84
N THR A 126 18.95 -22.27 2.08
CA THR A 126 18.11 -23.22 2.82
C THR A 126 17.48 -22.54 4.02
N GLN A 127 16.17 -22.71 4.18
CA GLN A 127 15.43 -22.09 5.29
C GLN A 127 14.72 -23.15 6.13
N LYS A 128 14.72 -22.96 7.45
CA LYS A 128 13.94 -23.82 8.37
C LYS A 128 12.45 -23.56 8.24
N ARG A 129 11.66 -24.61 8.02
CA ARG A 129 10.20 -24.53 7.82
C ARG A 129 9.44 -25.63 8.58
N VAL A 130 8.18 -25.33 8.92
CA VAL A 130 7.23 -26.28 9.54
C VAL A 130 6.70 -27.24 8.47
N GLY A 131 6.95 -28.53 8.66
CA GLY A 131 6.44 -29.61 7.82
C GLY A 131 5.27 -30.37 8.45
N GLN A 132 4.97 -31.54 7.89
CA GLN A 132 3.92 -32.43 8.38
C GLN A 132 4.13 -32.78 9.86
N ASN A 133 3.06 -32.73 10.66
CA ASN A 133 3.07 -32.94 12.11
C ASN A 133 4.09 -32.04 12.83
N LYS A 134 4.27 -30.82 12.28
CA LYS A 134 5.23 -29.81 12.75
C LYS A 134 6.70 -30.25 12.74
N LYS A 135 7.04 -31.34 12.06
CA LYS A 135 8.44 -31.74 11.84
C LYS A 135 9.16 -30.69 10.99
N TYR A 136 10.27 -30.15 11.48
CA TYR A 136 11.04 -29.19 10.70
C TYR A 136 11.80 -29.84 9.53
N PHE A 137 11.86 -29.12 8.41
CA PHE A 137 12.65 -29.51 7.25
C PHE A 137 13.36 -28.30 6.63
N LYS A 138 14.38 -28.57 5.81
CA LYS A 138 15.15 -27.57 5.07
C LYS A 138 14.47 -27.31 3.73
N LEU A 139 13.86 -26.14 3.58
CA LEU A 139 13.27 -25.68 2.32
C LEU A 139 14.36 -25.08 1.43
N HIS A 140 14.48 -25.55 0.19
CA HIS A 140 15.47 -25.05 -0.76
C HIS A 140 14.91 -23.91 -1.59
N LYS A 141 15.69 -22.82 -1.70
CA LYS A 141 15.43 -21.69 -2.59
C LYS A 141 16.68 -21.32 -3.38
N PHE A 142 16.51 -20.58 -4.48
CA PHE A 142 17.68 -19.89 -5.03
C PHE A 142 18.03 -18.70 -4.15
N ARG A 143 19.33 -18.48 -3.95
CA ARG A 143 19.80 -17.36 -3.16
C ARG A 143 19.58 -16.06 -3.95
N SER A 144 18.69 -15.21 -3.45
CA SER A 144 18.37 -13.88 -4.00
C SER A 144 18.98 -12.73 -3.19
N MET A 145 19.70 -13.03 -2.11
CA MET A 145 20.33 -12.05 -1.21
C MET A 145 21.83 -12.31 -1.08
N LYS A 146 22.60 -11.28 -0.70
CA LYS A 146 24.06 -11.32 -0.54
C LYS A 146 24.47 -12.30 0.55
N MET A 147 25.67 -12.87 0.46
CA MET A 147 26.24 -13.73 1.49
C MET A 147 26.36 -13.12 2.89
N CYS A 148 26.44 -11.79 3.00
CA CYS A 148 26.53 -11.08 4.28
C CYS A 148 25.18 -10.92 5.01
N THR A 149 24.09 -11.44 4.43
CA THR A 149 22.74 -11.35 5.03
C THR A 149 22.63 -12.28 6.25
N PRO A 150 22.04 -11.83 7.37
CA PRO A 150 21.73 -12.72 8.50
C PRO A 150 20.91 -13.95 8.07
N HIS A 151 21.34 -15.14 8.49
CA HIS A 151 20.70 -16.40 8.11
C HIS A 151 19.43 -16.65 8.97
N ASP A 152 18.43 -17.30 8.38
CA ASP A 152 17.16 -17.68 9.04
C ASP A 152 16.32 -16.53 9.65
N VAL A 153 16.61 -15.28 9.27
CA VAL A 153 15.76 -14.12 9.58
C VAL A 153 14.85 -13.82 8.38
N PRO A 154 13.52 -13.72 8.58
CA PRO A 154 12.60 -13.34 7.51
C PRO A 154 12.92 -11.95 6.95
N THR A 155 12.70 -11.76 5.65
CA THR A 155 13.09 -10.51 4.97
C THR A 155 12.44 -9.27 5.58
N HIS A 156 11.21 -9.38 6.11
CA HIS A 156 10.51 -8.28 6.78
C HIS A 156 11.07 -7.92 8.18
N MET A 157 11.87 -8.81 8.79
CA MET A 157 12.56 -8.58 10.07
C MET A 157 13.99 -8.04 9.91
N LEU A 158 14.45 -7.83 8.67
CA LEU A 158 15.77 -7.27 8.41
C LEU A 158 15.68 -5.75 8.31
N ASP A 159 16.58 -5.05 9.00
CA ASP A 159 16.74 -3.60 8.82
C ASP A 159 17.24 -3.28 7.41
N ASN A 160 16.46 -2.50 6.66
CA ASN A 160 16.74 -2.10 5.29
C ASN A 160 17.05 -3.31 4.37
N PRO A 161 16.06 -4.19 4.10
CA PRO A 161 16.26 -5.46 3.42
C PRO A 161 16.81 -5.30 2.00
N ASP A 162 16.49 -4.18 1.34
CA ASP A 162 16.94 -3.85 -0.02
C ASP A 162 18.45 -3.78 -0.17
N GLN A 163 19.20 -3.48 0.90
CA GLN A 163 20.66 -3.44 0.86
C GLN A 163 21.27 -4.83 0.61
N TYR A 164 20.55 -5.88 1.02
CA TYR A 164 20.96 -7.27 0.96
C TYR A 164 20.52 -7.97 -0.33
N ILE A 165 19.53 -7.44 -1.06
CA ILE A 165 19.03 -8.08 -2.30
C ILE A 165 19.96 -7.75 -3.47
N THR A 166 20.41 -8.77 -4.21
CA THR A 166 21.27 -8.58 -5.40
C THR A 166 20.44 -8.16 -6.63
N LYS A 167 21.04 -7.66 -7.71
CA LYS A 167 20.28 -7.25 -8.92
C LYS A 167 19.65 -8.46 -9.61
N VAL A 168 20.38 -9.58 -9.72
CA VAL A 168 19.84 -10.88 -10.15
C VAL A 168 18.78 -11.34 -9.16
N GLY A 169 19.02 -11.15 -7.85
CA GLY A 169 18.06 -11.45 -6.80
C GLY A 169 16.72 -10.73 -6.96
N LYS A 170 16.74 -9.43 -7.31
CA LYS A 170 15.51 -8.67 -7.62
C LYS A 170 14.73 -9.30 -8.78
N PHE A 171 15.43 -9.70 -9.84
CA PHE A 171 14.79 -10.37 -10.98
C PHE A 171 14.21 -11.75 -10.59
N ILE A 172 14.98 -12.55 -9.85
CA ILE A 172 14.57 -13.88 -9.36
C ILE A 172 13.27 -13.77 -8.55
N ARG A 173 13.23 -12.84 -7.59
CA ARG A 173 12.05 -12.62 -6.72
C ARG A 173 10.84 -12.11 -7.51
N ALA A 174 11.05 -11.16 -8.41
CA ALA A 174 9.97 -10.61 -9.24
C ALA A 174 9.25 -11.68 -10.09
N HIS A 175 9.97 -12.74 -10.47
CA HIS A 175 9.43 -13.82 -11.31
C HIS A 175 9.22 -15.13 -10.52
N SER A 176 9.27 -15.11 -9.19
CA SER A 176 9.16 -16.29 -8.31
C SER A 176 10.12 -17.44 -8.67
N LEU A 177 11.26 -17.12 -9.29
CA LEU A 177 12.22 -18.15 -9.72
C LEU A 177 12.94 -18.78 -8.53
N ASP A 178 13.02 -18.06 -7.41
CA ASP A 178 13.61 -18.51 -6.15
C ASP A 178 12.95 -19.73 -5.55
N GLU A 179 11.68 -19.96 -5.83
CA GLU A 179 10.95 -21.12 -5.33
C GLU A 179 11.15 -22.39 -6.16
N LEU A 180 11.72 -22.29 -7.36
CA LEU A 180 11.93 -23.46 -8.23
C LEU A 180 12.68 -24.61 -7.54
N PRO A 181 13.72 -24.39 -6.71
CA PRO A 181 14.40 -25.47 -6.01
C PRO A 181 13.50 -26.28 -5.07
N GLN A 182 12.34 -25.78 -4.66
CA GLN A 182 11.36 -26.54 -3.87
C GLN A 182 10.79 -27.74 -4.65
N ILE A 183 10.89 -27.77 -5.98
CA ILE A 183 10.54 -28.96 -6.80
C ILE A 183 11.39 -30.16 -6.37
N TRP A 184 12.65 -29.93 -5.95
CA TRP A 184 13.48 -30.98 -5.35
C TRP A 184 12.93 -31.46 -4.01
N ASP A 185 12.42 -30.56 -3.15
CA ASP A 185 11.82 -30.91 -1.86
C ASP A 185 10.54 -31.75 -2.02
N ILE A 186 9.78 -31.51 -3.09
CA ILE A 186 8.66 -32.35 -3.52
C ILE A 186 9.17 -33.73 -3.95
N PHE A 187 10.19 -33.79 -4.81
CA PHE A 187 10.74 -35.07 -5.28
C PHE A 187 11.33 -35.91 -4.13
N VAL A 188 12.01 -35.28 -3.16
CA VAL A 188 12.50 -35.90 -1.92
C VAL A 188 11.36 -36.26 -0.97
N GLY A 189 10.22 -35.58 -1.08
CA GLY A 189 8.98 -35.88 -0.36
C GLY A 189 8.89 -35.25 1.01
N ASN A 190 9.55 -34.10 1.22
CA ASN A 190 9.30 -33.22 2.37
C ASN A 190 8.06 -32.35 2.12
N MET A 191 7.79 -32.07 0.85
CA MET A 191 6.63 -31.31 0.38
C MET A 191 5.80 -32.12 -0.63
N SER A 192 4.63 -31.59 -0.96
CA SER A 192 3.77 -31.98 -2.07
C SER A 192 3.64 -30.84 -3.07
N VAL A 193 3.17 -31.11 -4.29
CA VAL A 193 2.82 -30.03 -5.24
C VAL A 193 1.70 -29.18 -4.65
N ILE A 194 0.68 -29.85 -4.09
CA ILE A 194 -0.52 -29.21 -3.51
C ILE A 194 -0.58 -29.48 -2.01
N GLY A 195 -0.82 -28.44 -1.21
CA GLY A 195 -1.00 -28.55 0.24
C GLY A 195 -0.89 -27.17 0.91
N PRO A 196 -1.16 -27.07 2.23
CA PRO A 196 -0.95 -25.83 2.97
C PRO A 196 0.49 -25.36 2.81
N ARG A 197 0.71 -24.07 2.50
CA ARG A 197 2.08 -23.54 2.32
C ARG A 197 2.86 -23.65 3.64
N PRO A 198 4.12 -24.13 3.66
CA PRO A 198 4.86 -24.32 4.90
C PRO A 198 5.11 -22.99 5.62
N GLY A 199 4.69 -22.91 6.88
CA GLY A 199 4.98 -21.77 7.76
C GLY A 199 6.47 -21.68 8.09
N LEU A 200 6.93 -20.50 8.51
CA LEU A 200 8.23 -20.38 9.17
C LEU A 200 8.18 -21.06 10.53
N TRP A 201 9.36 -21.46 11.01
CA TRP A 201 9.51 -22.17 12.27
C TRP A 201 9.14 -21.34 13.51
N ASN A 202 9.18 -20.00 13.39
CA ASN A 202 8.89 -19.02 14.43
C ASN A 202 7.57 -18.26 14.19
N GLN A 203 6.62 -18.85 13.46
CA GLN A 203 5.25 -18.36 13.33
C GLN A 203 4.32 -19.14 14.24
N ASP A 204 4.30 -18.77 15.50
CA ASP A 204 3.60 -19.52 16.53
C ASP A 204 2.08 -19.36 16.41
N LEU A 205 1.57 -18.17 16.08
CA LEU A 205 0.13 -17.96 15.89
C LEU A 205 -0.39 -18.77 14.70
N LEU A 206 0.29 -18.68 13.56
CA LEU A 206 -0.12 -19.43 12.37
C LEU A 206 -0.08 -20.93 12.63
N THR A 207 0.92 -21.40 13.37
CA THR A 207 1.03 -22.81 13.75
C THR A 207 -0.15 -23.23 14.63
N ALA A 208 -0.48 -22.46 15.67
CA ALA A 208 -1.61 -22.74 16.55
C ALA A 208 -2.96 -22.67 15.83
N GLU A 209 -3.20 -21.65 15.01
CA GLU A 209 -4.45 -21.50 14.26
C GLU A 209 -4.66 -22.65 13.28
N ARG A 210 -3.60 -23.11 12.60
CA ARG A 210 -3.67 -24.27 11.69
C ARG A 210 -3.94 -25.58 12.42
N ASP A 211 -3.45 -25.74 13.65
CA ASP A 211 -3.70 -26.93 14.48
C ASP A 211 -5.18 -27.07 14.83
N LYS A 212 -5.93 -25.96 14.99
CA LYS A 212 -7.40 -26.00 15.21
C LYS A 212 -8.13 -26.73 14.09
N TYR A 213 -7.58 -26.73 12.88
CA TYR A 213 -8.20 -27.31 11.69
C TYR A 213 -7.45 -28.53 11.11
N GLY A 214 -6.41 -29.02 11.80
CA GLY A 214 -5.58 -30.14 11.34
C GLY A 214 -4.71 -29.83 10.11
N ALA A 215 -4.50 -28.55 9.78
CA ALA A 215 -3.74 -28.13 8.60
C ALA A 215 -2.24 -28.46 8.69
N ASN A 216 -1.68 -28.51 9.90
CA ASN A 216 -0.27 -28.92 10.10
C ASN A 216 -0.06 -30.43 10.06
N ASP A 217 -1.13 -31.23 10.05
CA ASP A 217 -1.06 -32.69 10.10
C ASP A 217 -0.83 -33.32 8.71
N VAL A 218 -1.04 -32.54 7.65
CA VAL A 218 -0.83 -32.96 6.25
C VAL A 218 0.50 -32.44 5.71
N LYS A 219 0.97 -33.00 4.59
CA LYS A 219 2.19 -32.50 3.94
C LYS A 219 2.01 -31.07 3.42
N PRO A 220 2.98 -30.18 3.66
CA PRO A 220 2.95 -28.84 3.10
C PRO A 220 3.08 -28.87 1.57
N GLY A 221 2.49 -27.88 0.92
CA GLY A 221 2.48 -27.71 -0.53
C GLY A 221 3.39 -26.60 -1.03
N LEU A 222 3.79 -26.67 -2.29
CA LEU A 222 4.34 -25.52 -3.03
C LEU A 222 3.25 -24.48 -3.29
N THR A 223 2.05 -24.96 -3.65
CA THR A 223 0.82 -24.16 -3.74
C THR A 223 -0.31 -24.78 -2.91
N GLY A 224 -1.26 -23.97 -2.44
CA GLY A 224 -2.32 -24.38 -1.53
C GLY A 224 -3.64 -23.64 -1.74
N TRP A 225 -4.70 -24.10 -1.07
CA TRP A 225 -6.04 -23.51 -1.21
C TRP A 225 -6.08 -22.04 -0.76
N ALA A 226 -5.44 -21.70 0.37
CA ALA A 226 -5.32 -20.31 0.80
C ALA A 226 -4.54 -19.46 -0.24
N GLN A 227 -3.50 -20.02 -0.87
CA GLN A 227 -2.71 -19.32 -1.89
C GLN A 227 -3.49 -18.98 -3.17
N ILE A 228 -4.57 -19.67 -3.49
CA ILE A 228 -5.36 -19.36 -4.70
C ILE A 228 -6.62 -18.54 -4.39
N ASN A 229 -6.99 -18.36 -3.11
CA ASN A 229 -8.17 -17.60 -2.69
C ASN A 229 -7.84 -16.28 -1.97
N GLY A 230 -6.56 -15.91 -1.83
CA GLY A 230 -6.17 -14.63 -1.24
C GLY A 230 -4.67 -14.45 -0.95
N ARG A 231 -3.84 -15.49 -1.16
CA ARG A 231 -2.37 -15.41 -1.04
C ARG A 231 -1.92 -14.85 0.32
N ASP A 232 -1.24 -13.71 0.29
CA ASP A 232 -0.64 -13.06 1.44
C ASP A 232 -1.57 -12.00 2.04
N GLU A 233 -2.70 -11.70 1.39
CA GLU A 233 -3.75 -10.77 1.87
C GLU A 233 -4.69 -11.41 2.90
N LEU A 234 -4.58 -12.71 3.13
CA LEU A 234 -5.41 -13.44 4.10
C LEU A 234 -4.83 -13.30 5.51
N GLU A 235 -5.66 -12.85 6.45
CA GLU A 235 -5.36 -12.91 7.87
C GLU A 235 -5.06 -14.34 8.33
N ILE A 236 -4.22 -14.49 9.36
CA ILE A 236 -3.77 -15.79 9.88
C ILE A 236 -4.94 -16.74 10.20
N PRO A 237 -6.03 -16.31 10.88
CA PRO A 237 -7.17 -17.18 11.16
C PRO A 237 -7.92 -17.64 9.91
N GLU A 238 -8.17 -16.75 8.95
CA GLU A 238 -8.86 -17.10 7.70
C GLU A 238 -7.98 -17.98 6.80
N LYS A 239 -6.67 -17.72 6.76
CA LYS A 239 -5.68 -18.59 6.11
C LYS A 239 -5.69 -19.99 6.69
N ALA A 240 -5.67 -20.12 8.02
CA ALA A 240 -5.73 -21.40 8.71
C ALA A 240 -7.05 -22.14 8.45
N LYS A 241 -8.18 -21.42 8.40
CA LYS A 241 -9.50 -21.96 8.09
C LYS A 241 -9.62 -22.46 6.65
N LEU A 242 -9.06 -21.73 5.68
CA LEU A 242 -8.96 -22.17 4.28
C LEU A 242 -8.04 -23.38 4.14
N ASP A 243 -6.88 -23.37 4.79
CA ASP A 243 -6.00 -24.55 4.84
C ASP A 243 -6.72 -25.76 5.49
N GLY A 244 -7.54 -25.52 6.51
CA GLY A 244 -8.45 -26.50 7.10
C GLY A 244 -9.54 -27.01 6.16
N GLU A 245 -10.12 -26.13 5.34
CA GLU A 245 -11.08 -26.50 4.31
C GLU A 245 -10.44 -27.43 3.26
N TYR A 246 -9.19 -27.15 2.89
CA TYR A 246 -8.41 -28.03 2.04
C TYR A 246 -8.25 -29.42 2.66
N VAL A 247 -7.88 -29.50 3.94
CA VAL A 247 -7.75 -30.79 4.64
C VAL A 247 -9.07 -31.55 4.67
N ARG A 248 -10.20 -30.87 4.95
CA ARG A 248 -11.53 -31.51 4.95
C ARG A 248 -11.94 -32.05 3.57
N LYS A 249 -11.51 -31.39 2.49
CA LYS A 249 -11.84 -31.75 1.10
C LYS A 249 -10.69 -32.48 0.39
N LEU A 250 -9.68 -32.94 1.14
CA LEU A 250 -8.47 -33.52 0.59
C LEU A 250 -8.79 -34.69 -0.35
N GLY A 251 -8.45 -34.52 -1.63
CA GLY A 251 -8.81 -35.47 -2.67
C GLY A 251 -8.41 -34.99 -4.06
N PRO A 252 -8.53 -35.86 -5.09
CA PRO A 252 -8.07 -35.57 -6.44
C PRO A 252 -8.75 -34.35 -7.07
N ILE A 253 -10.04 -34.14 -6.77
CA ILE A 253 -10.81 -32.99 -7.28
C ILE A 253 -10.28 -31.69 -6.69
N MET A 254 -10.05 -31.68 -5.37
CA MET A 254 -9.56 -30.50 -4.67
C MET A 254 -8.13 -30.15 -5.12
N ASP A 255 -7.25 -31.16 -5.24
CA ASP A 255 -5.89 -30.98 -5.74
C ASP A 255 -5.87 -30.45 -7.18
N ALA A 256 -6.72 -30.97 -8.06
CA ALA A 256 -6.86 -30.47 -9.43
C ALA A 256 -7.36 -29.02 -9.46
N LYS A 257 -8.32 -28.67 -8.59
CA LYS A 257 -8.84 -27.31 -8.46
C LYS A 257 -7.74 -26.34 -8.02
N VAL A 258 -6.95 -26.69 -7.01
CA VAL A 258 -5.83 -25.86 -6.55
C VAL A 258 -4.75 -25.75 -7.64
N PHE A 259 -4.41 -26.85 -8.31
CA PHE A 259 -3.41 -26.87 -9.37
C PHE A 259 -3.79 -25.95 -10.55
N LEU A 260 -5.03 -26.07 -11.05
CA LEU A 260 -5.52 -25.24 -12.15
C LEU A 260 -5.70 -23.77 -11.72
N GLY A 261 -6.20 -23.53 -10.51
CA GLY A 261 -6.31 -22.19 -9.94
C GLY A 261 -4.96 -21.51 -9.84
N SER A 262 -3.92 -22.26 -9.43
CA SER A 262 -2.55 -21.75 -9.36
C SER A 262 -2.06 -21.27 -10.73
N LEU A 263 -2.25 -22.07 -11.79
CA LEU A 263 -1.86 -21.68 -13.15
C LEU A 263 -2.58 -20.41 -13.65
N HIS A 264 -3.84 -20.21 -13.26
CA HIS A 264 -4.59 -18.99 -13.61
C HIS A 264 -4.05 -17.75 -12.89
N VAL A 265 -3.74 -17.88 -11.60
CA VAL A 265 -3.22 -16.77 -10.79
C VAL A 265 -1.78 -16.43 -11.22
N PHE A 266 -0.94 -17.41 -11.55
CA PHE A 266 0.43 -17.17 -12.04
C PHE A 266 0.48 -16.62 -13.48
N GLY A 267 -0.62 -16.65 -14.24
CA GLY A 267 -0.71 -16.08 -15.59
C GLY A 267 -1.06 -14.58 -15.63
N LYS A 268 -1.43 -13.97 -14.50
CA LYS A 268 -1.63 -12.52 -14.36
C LYS A 268 -0.45 -11.94 -13.58
N ASP A 269 0.43 -11.25 -14.29
CA ASP A 269 1.81 -10.89 -13.89
C ASP A 269 1.94 -9.78 -12.83
N ASP A 270 0.93 -9.52 -12.00
CA ASP A 270 0.98 -8.43 -11.02
C ASP A 270 0.77 -8.97 -9.60
N SER A 271 1.78 -8.77 -8.74
CA SER A 271 1.93 -9.09 -7.30
C SER A 271 2.62 -10.43 -6.94
N VAL A 272 3.94 -10.33 -6.73
CA VAL A 272 4.74 -11.34 -6.01
C VAL A 272 5.47 -10.63 -4.86
N VAL A 273 5.04 -10.90 -3.62
CA VAL A 273 5.79 -10.57 -2.41
C VAL A 273 6.17 -11.90 -1.75
N GLU A 274 7.45 -12.24 -1.73
CA GLU A 274 7.89 -13.55 -1.28
C GLU A 274 8.05 -13.58 0.25
N GLY A 275 7.18 -14.35 0.94
CA GLY A 275 7.42 -14.74 2.33
C GLY A 275 6.96 -13.74 3.41
N GLY A 276 5.97 -12.91 3.10
CA GLY A 276 5.13 -12.30 4.13
C GLY A 276 4.36 -13.39 4.85
N THR A 277 4.75 -13.65 6.10
CA THR A 277 3.81 -14.07 7.13
C THR A 277 2.73 -12.98 7.17
N GLY A 278 1.47 -13.38 7.35
CA GLY A 278 0.30 -12.57 7.01
C GLY A 278 0.51 -11.11 7.40
N GLU A 279 0.20 -10.20 6.45
CA GLU A 279 0.29 -8.75 6.62
C GLU A 279 0.13 -8.39 8.10
N ILE A 280 1.19 -7.81 8.70
CA ILE A 280 1.09 -7.10 9.98
C ILE A 280 -0.16 -6.24 9.85
N SER A 281 -1.22 -6.68 10.55
CA SER A 281 -2.57 -6.13 10.52
C SER A 281 -2.85 -5.21 9.32
N LYS A 282 -3.54 -5.72 8.28
CA LYS A 282 -4.72 -4.95 7.89
C LYS A 282 -5.63 -5.03 9.11
N VAL A 283 -5.55 -4.06 10.02
CA VAL A 283 -6.77 -3.69 10.74
C VAL A 283 -7.74 -3.41 9.61
N GLY A 284 -8.71 -4.30 9.38
CA GLY A 284 -9.70 -4.11 8.35
C GLY A 284 -10.40 -2.78 8.59
N ARG A 285 -9.92 -1.73 7.93
CA ARG A 285 -10.52 -0.40 8.00
C ARG A 285 -11.67 -0.44 7.03
N HIS A 286 -12.81 -0.87 7.56
CA HIS A 286 -14.05 -1.08 6.83
C HIS A 286 -15.04 0.06 7.10
N TYR A 287 -14.54 1.29 7.27
CA TYR A 287 -15.39 2.43 7.59
C TYR A 287 -16.28 2.82 6.41
N THR A 288 -15.87 2.48 5.19
CA THR A 288 -16.63 2.66 3.95
C THR A 288 -17.59 1.51 3.64
N ASP A 289 -17.43 0.35 4.28
CA ASP A 289 -18.08 -0.87 3.83
C ASP A 289 -19.56 -0.88 4.19
N GLY A 290 -20.41 -1.18 3.20
CA GLY A 290 -21.86 -1.18 3.37
C GLY A 290 -22.49 0.21 3.48
N LYS A 291 -21.72 1.29 3.30
CA LYS A 291 -22.22 2.67 3.28
C LYS A 291 -22.97 2.98 1.99
N SER A 292 -24.05 3.76 2.09
CA SER A 292 -24.76 4.26 0.91
C SER A 292 -23.92 5.32 0.17
N ASP A 293 -24.30 5.61 -1.08
CA ASP A 293 -23.65 6.65 -1.87
C ASP A 293 -23.76 8.02 -1.17
N GLU A 294 -24.90 8.32 -0.53
CA GLU A 294 -25.12 9.54 0.26
C GLU A 294 -24.20 9.61 1.49
N GLU A 295 -24.01 8.49 2.21
CA GLU A 295 -23.11 8.43 3.36
C GLU A 295 -21.64 8.66 2.96
N LEU A 296 -21.23 8.14 1.81
CA LEU A 296 -19.88 8.33 1.25
C LEU A 296 -19.68 9.79 0.80
N ILE A 297 -20.67 10.36 0.10
CA ILE A 297 -20.65 11.77 -0.33
C ILE A 297 -20.55 12.69 0.89
N GLY A 298 -21.41 12.48 1.90
CA GLY A 298 -21.54 13.35 3.08
C GLY A 298 -22.30 14.65 2.78
N HIS A 299 -22.67 15.40 3.82
CA HIS A 299 -23.36 16.68 3.64
C HIS A 299 -22.39 17.76 3.14
N ILE A 300 -22.55 18.24 1.90
CA ILE A 300 -21.63 19.21 1.30
C ILE A 300 -22.04 20.64 1.68
N GLY A 301 -21.08 21.39 2.22
CA GLY A 301 -21.30 22.78 2.63
C GLY A 301 -22.31 22.94 3.78
N PHE A 302 -22.66 24.18 4.08
CA PHE A 302 -23.57 24.50 5.19
C PHE A 302 -25.05 24.30 4.85
N GLY A 303 -25.41 24.18 3.56
CA GLY A 303 -26.80 24.10 3.09
C GLY A 303 -27.59 25.42 3.19
N GLU A 304 -27.09 26.39 3.96
CA GLU A 304 -27.70 27.70 4.17
C GLU A 304 -26.63 28.79 4.43
N PRO A 305 -27.01 30.07 4.36
CA PRO A 305 -26.08 31.17 4.64
C PRO A 305 -25.59 31.15 6.08
N VAL A 306 -24.28 31.30 6.27
CA VAL A 306 -23.64 31.36 7.59
C VAL A 306 -23.06 32.73 7.89
N THR A 307 -22.80 33.00 9.19
CA THR A 307 -22.16 34.23 9.65
C THR A 307 -20.85 33.90 10.35
N VAL A 308 -19.79 34.63 9.98
CA VAL A 308 -18.46 34.56 10.60
C VAL A 308 -18.42 35.58 11.75
N ASP A 309 -18.18 35.11 12.96
CA ASP A 309 -18.00 35.92 14.16
C ASP A 309 -16.52 36.04 14.51
N THR A 310 -15.95 37.22 14.25
CA THR A 310 -14.55 37.54 14.53
C THR A 310 -14.31 38.09 15.93
N GLU A 311 -15.33 38.22 16.77
CA GLU A 311 -15.22 38.76 18.13
C GLU A 311 -15.09 37.65 19.18
N THR A 312 -15.78 36.53 18.98
CA THR A 312 -15.73 35.39 19.91
C THR A 312 -14.38 34.67 19.81
N LYS A 313 -13.63 34.69 20.91
CA LYS A 313 -12.35 33.97 20.97
C LYS A 313 -12.57 32.46 21.01
N LYS A 314 -11.82 31.72 20.18
CA LYS A 314 -11.78 30.26 20.18
C LYS A 314 -10.35 29.75 20.34
N LYS A 315 -10.17 28.70 21.12
CA LYS A 315 -8.89 27.98 21.27
C LYS A 315 -8.81 26.82 20.30
N VAL A 316 -7.76 26.80 19.49
CA VAL A 316 -7.52 25.80 18.45
C VAL A 316 -6.28 24.99 18.77
N LEU A 317 -6.42 23.66 18.75
CA LEU A 317 -5.30 22.73 18.79
C LEU A 317 -5.02 22.18 17.39
N ILE A 318 -3.86 22.51 16.83
CA ILE A 318 -3.38 21.90 15.58
C ILE A 318 -2.59 20.63 15.92
N THR A 319 -3.08 19.47 15.49
CA THR A 319 -2.34 18.21 15.63
C THR A 319 -1.56 17.92 14.35
N GLY A 320 -0.23 17.81 14.46
CA GLY A 320 0.70 17.70 13.33
C GLY A 320 1.65 18.89 13.22
N ALA A 321 2.31 19.23 14.34
CA ALA A 321 3.32 20.29 14.40
C ALA A 321 4.39 20.12 13.29
N GLY A 322 4.84 21.23 12.71
CA GLY A 322 5.79 21.23 11.59
C GLY A 322 5.20 20.85 10.23
N SER A 323 3.88 20.58 10.14
CA SER A 323 3.20 20.39 8.86
C SER A 323 3.09 21.71 8.07
N TYR A 324 3.26 21.64 6.75
CA TYR A 324 3.20 22.84 5.90
C TYR A 324 1.88 23.61 6.04
N ILE A 325 0.76 22.88 6.05
CA ILE A 325 -0.59 23.47 6.14
C ILE A 325 -0.83 24.05 7.53
N GLY A 326 -0.53 23.30 8.60
CA GLY A 326 -0.73 23.76 9.97
C GLY A 326 0.10 25.00 10.31
N GLU A 327 1.38 25.01 9.94
CA GLU A 327 2.26 26.17 10.17
C GLU A 327 1.84 27.40 9.34
N SER A 328 1.40 27.18 8.10
CA SER A 328 0.89 28.29 7.26
C SER A 328 -0.40 28.87 7.81
N PHE A 329 -1.33 28.01 8.23
CA PHE A 329 -2.59 28.43 8.85
C PHE A 329 -2.34 29.19 10.15
N LYS A 330 -1.52 28.64 11.05
CA LYS A 330 -1.17 29.31 12.31
C LYS A 330 -0.64 30.72 12.06
N LYS A 331 0.35 30.84 11.19
CA LYS A 331 0.94 32.14 10.85
C LYS A 331 -0.10 33.10 10.27
N TYR A 332 -0.92 32.63 9.34
CA TYR A 332 -1.95 33.45 8.69
C TYR A 332 -3.00 33.93 9.70
N ALA A 333 -3.49 33.04 10.56
CA ALA A 333 -4.47 33.35 11.59
C ALA A 333 -3.91 34.31 12.64
N GLU A 334 -2.66 34.17 13.07
CA GLU A 334 -2.00 35.11 13.99
C GLU A 334 -1.87 36.52 13.38
N GLU A 335 -1.69 36.62 12.06
CA GLU A 335 -1.59 37.90 11.34
C GLU A 335 -2.96 38.55 11.09
N HIS A 336 -4.03 37.77 10.91
CA HIS A 336 -5.32 38.26 10.39
C HIS A 336 -6.52 38.08 11.34
N TYR A 337 -6.47 37.14 12.28
CA TYR A 337 -7.61 36.72 13.10
C TYR A 337 -7.22 36.55 14.57
N SER A 338 -7.22 37.67 15.31
CA SER A 338 -6.89 37.69 16.75
C SER A 338 -7.86 36.93 17.66
N ALA A 339 -9.02 36.51 17.13
CA ALA A 339 -9.97 35.65 17.81
C ALA A 339 -9.49 34.19 17.96
N LEU A 340 -8.53 33.75 17.15
CA LEU A 340 -8.04 32.37 17.17
C LEU A 340 -6.75 32.27 18.00
N ASP A 341 -6.85 31.60 19.16
CA ASP A 341 -5.70 31.27 20.01
C ASP A 341 -5.20 29.86 19.69
N ILE A 342 -4.00 29.74 19.13
CA ILE A 342 -3.55 28.53 18.44
C ILE A 342 -2.37 27.87 19.16
N GLU A 343 -2.56 26.62 19.59
CA GLU A 343 -1.48 25.73 20.03
C GLU A 343 -1.21 24.64 18.98
N THR A 344 0.03 24.15 18.90
CA THR A 344 0.42 23.03 18.04
C THR A 344 0.86 21.83 18.90
N LEU A 345 0.64 20.62 18.38
CA LEU A 345 1.03 19.37 19.03
C LEU A 345 1.69 18.43 18.02
N ASP A 346 2.85 17.89 18.40
CA ASP A 346 3.53 16.85 17.64
C ASP A 346 2.81 15.51 17.87
N MET A 347 2.72 14.69 16.83
CA MET A 347 2.00 13.41 16.81
C MET A 347 2.92 12.21 16.54
N LEU A 348 4.24 12.43 16.42
CA LEU A 348 5.22 11.39 16.15
C LEU A 348 5.43 10.46 17.36
N ASP A 349 5.34 11.01 18.56
CA ASP A 349 5.47 10.26 19.82
C ASP A 349 4.10 10.10 20.52
N PRO A 350 3.80 8.94 21.16
CA PRO A 350 2.56 8.72 21.91
C PRO A 350 2.25 9.73 23.02
N ASP A 351 3.18 10.58 23.43
CA ASP A 351 3.00 11.62 24.44
C ASP A 351 1.85 12.59 24.13
N TRP A 352 1.45 12.74 22.87
CA TRP A 352 0.25 13.54 22.51
C TRP A 352 -1.01 13.07 23.23
N LYS A 353 -1.10 11.77 23.58
CA LYS A 353 -2.24 11.19 24.32
C LYS A 353 -2.39 11.77 25.72
N LYS A 354 -1.29 12.26 26.31
CA LYS A 354 -1.25 12.89 27.65
C LYS A 354 -1.68 14.34 27.65
N LYS A 355 -1.72 15.00 26.48
CA LYS A 355 -2.18 16.39 26.36
C LYS A 355 -3.68 16.43 26.65
N ASP A 356 -4.08 17.32 27.54
CA ASP A 356 -5.48 17.61 27.83
C ASP A 356 -6.11 18.45 26.70
N PHE A 357 -7.13 17.90 26.04
CA PHE A 357 -7.85 18.56 24.94
C PHE A 357 -9.06 19.37 25.44
N SER A 358 -9.51 19.21 26.69
CA SER A 358 -10.75 19.83 27.18
C SER A 358 -10.69 21.36 27.24
N LYS A 359 -9.50 21.93 27.14
CA LYS A 359 -9.26 23.38 27.11
C LYS A 359 -9.40 24.01 25.72
N PHE A 360 -9.61 23.23 24.67
CA PHE A 360 -9.73 23.69 23.29
C PHE A 360 -11.18 23.62 22.81
N ASP A 361 -11.59 24.62 22.05
CA ASP A 361 -12.89 24.62 21.36
C ASP A 361 -12.82 23.77 20.09
N ILE A 362 -11.68 23.82 19.39
CA ILE A 362 -11.46 23.21 18.08
C ILE A 362 -10.19 22.36 18.10
N VAL A 363 -10.27 21.15 17.54
CA VAL A 363 -9.09 20.35 17.16
C VAL A 363 -8.99 20.31 15.64
N TYR A 364 -7.90 20.88 15.10
CA TYR A 364 -7.59 20.88 13.68
C TYR A 364 -6.53 19.81 13.36
N HIS A 365 -6.97 18.71 12.74
CA HIS A 365 -6.14 17.57 12.42
C HIS A 365 -5.50 17.65 11.03
N VAL A 366 -4.20 17.93 11.01
CA VAL A 366 -3.36 18.05 9.82
C VAL A 366 -2.24 17.02 9.74
N ALA A 367 -2.05 16.23 10.79
CA ALA A 367 -1.13 15.10 10.77
C ALA A 367 -1.54 14.12 9.67
N GLY A 368 -0.59 13.73 8.82
CA GLY A 368 -0.90 12.93 7.65
C GLY A 368 0.31 12.72 6.75
N LEU A 369 0.35 11.56 6.12
CA LEU A 369 1.28 11.28 5.03
C LEU A 369 0.66 11.69 3.70
N ALA A 370 1.45 12.38 2.88
CA ALA A 370 1.05 12.87 1.55
C ALA A 370 2.19 12.65 0.54
N HIS A 371 1.86 12.83 -0.75
CA HIS A 371 2.79 12.71 -1.88
C HIS A 371 3.37 11.30 -2.08
N ALA A 372 2.58 10.26 -1.78
CA ALA A 372 2.93 8.87 -2.07
C ALA A 372 3.31 8.68 -3.55
N ASP A 373 4.35 7.89 -3.81
CA ASP A 373 4.45 7.20 -5.09
C ASP A 373 3.40 6.10 -5.09
N VAL A 374 2.20 6.39 -5.60
CA VAL A 374 1.07 5.46 -5.64
C VAL A 374 1.26 4.30 -6.63
N GLY A 375 2.47 4.13 -7.17
CA GLY A 375 2.88 2.95 -7.93
C GLY A 375 3.10 1.72 -7.05
N SER A 376 4.05 0.86 -7.46
CA SER A 376 4.41 -0.34 -6.71
C SER A 376 5.19 0.03 -5.43
N VAL A 377 4.46 0.18 -4.34
CA VAL A 377 4.99 0.31 -2.96
C VAL A 377 4.70 -0.98 -2.20
N ASP A 378 5.62 -1.35 -1.30
CA ASP A 378 5.42 -2.49 -0.41
C ASP A 378 4.24 -2.26 0.55
N ASP A 379 3.68 -3.36 1.07
CA ASP A 379 2.50 -3.30 1.93
C ASP A 379 2.80 -2.63 3.28
N SER A 380 4.05 -2.67 3.76
CA SER A 380 4.45 -1.96 4.98
C SER A 380 4.33 -0.44 4.83
N THR A 381 4.63 0.08 3.66
CA THR A 381 4.49 1.49 3.31
C THR A 381 3.01 1.84 3.20
N LYS A 382 2.19 1.00 2.57
CA LYS A 382 0.73 1.20 2.52
C LYS A 382 0.14 1.24 3.93
N GLU A 383 0.55 0.32 4.80
CA GLU A 383 0.04 0.25 6.18
C GLU A 383 0.40 1.49 7.00
N LYS A 384 1.61 2.05 6.82
CA LYS A 384 1.94 3.36 7.42
C LYS A 384 1.00 4.48 6.97
N TYR A 385 0.54 4.45 5.72
CA TYR A 385 -0.46 5.42 5.26
C TYR A 385 -1.78 5.25 5.99
N TYR A 386 -2.27 4.04 6.19
CA TYR A 386 -3.50 3.81 6.94
C TYR A 386 -3.36 4.11 8.44
N ALA A 387 -2.26 3.68 9.08
CA ALA A 387 -2.00 3.98 10.48
C ALA A 387 -1.98 5.49 10.76
N VAL A 388 -1.35 6.28 9.87
CA VAL A 388 -1.24 7.74 10.06
C VAL A 388 -2.46 8.50 9.53
N ASN A 389 -2.97 8.17 8.35
CA ASN A 389 -4.07 8.94 7.75
C ASN A 389 -5.44 8.52 8.26
N THR A 390 -5.60 7.26 8.68
CA THR A 390 -6.87 6.69 9.14
C THR A 390 -6.89 6.53 10.66
N ASP A 391 -6.03 5.68 11.22
CA ASP A 391 -6.17 5.30 12.63
C ASP A 391 -5.86 6.45 13.57
N LEU A 392 -4.75 7.15 13.34
CA LEU A 392 -4.38 8.32 14.13
C LEU A 392 -5.48 9.40 14.04
N ALA A 393 -6.06 9.64 12.86
CA ALA A 393 -7.14 10.61 12.71
C ALA A 393 -8.39 10.20 13.52
N VAL A 394 -8.75 8.90 13.48
CA VAL A 394 -9.86 8.34 14.26
C VAL A 394 -9.58 8.41 15.76
N GLU A 395 -8.36 8.09 16.20
CA GLU A 395 -7.98 8.08 17.60
C GLU A 395 -8.00 9.50 18.19
N VAL A 396 -7.46 10.49 17.45
CA VAL A 396 -7.49 11.90 17.84
C VAL A 396 -8.92 12.43 17.88
N CYS A 397 -9.76 12.09 16.89
CA CYS A 397 -11.16 12.49 16.85
C CYS A 397 -11.94 11.94 18.06
N LYS A 398 -11.77 10.66 18.38
CA LYS A 398 -12.37 10.02 19.56
C LYS A 398 -11.92 10.70 20.85
N LYS A 399 -10.63 10.99 20.99
CA LYS A 399 -10.10 11.70 22.17
C LYS A 399 -10.72 13.10 22.29
N ALA A 400 -10.71 13.88 21.21
CA ALA A 400 -11.29 15.22 21.17
C ALA A 400 -12.76 15.20 21.64
N LYS A 401 -13.56 14.28 21.09
CA LYS A 401 -14.95 14.09 21.51
C LYS A 401 -15.07 13.72 22.99
N SER A 402 -14.28 12.74 23.46
CA SER A 402 -14.34 12.26 24.84
C SER A 402 -13.93 13.30 25.88
N GLU A 403 -13.11 14.28 25.49
CA GLU A 403 -12.64 15.36 26.35
C GLU A 403 -13.45 16.66 26.19
N GLY A 404 -14.55 16.62 25.43
CA GLY A 404 -15.51 17.73 25.36
C GLY A 404 -15.09 18.89 24.44
N VAL A 405 -14.17 18.65 23.51
CA VAL A 405 -13.95 19.57 22.37
C VAL A 405 -15.27 19.70 21.59
N LYS A 406 -15.56 20.87 21.02
CA LYS A 406 -16.84 21.11 20.31
C LYS A 406 -16.76 20.84 18.82
N GLU A 407 -15.60 21.09 18.21
CA GLU A 407 -15.42 21.00 16.76
C GLU A 407 -14.13 20.24 16.43
N PHE A 408 -14.22 19.30 15.48
CA PHE A 408 -13.07 18.59 14.92
C PHE A 408 -12.99 18.82 13.42
N ILE A 409 -11.85 19.36 12.98
CA ILE A 409 -11.62 19.69 11.57
C ILE A 409 -10.57 18.74 11.00
N PHE A 410 -10.92 18.00 9.94
CA PHE A 410 -10.06 16.99 9.32
C PHE A 410 -9.67 17.35 7.88
N MET A 411 -8.37 17.28 7.59
CA MET A 411 -7.84 17.46 6.23
C MET A 411 -7.87 16.16 5.41
N SER A 412 -8.93 16.01 4.61
CA SER A 412 -9.04 15.01 3.54
C SER A 412 -8.45 15.55 2.23
N SER A 413 -8.73 14.91 1.09
CA SER A 413 -8.19 15.34 -0.21
C SER A 413 -9.09 14.93 -1.38
N MET A 414 -9.09 15.71 -2.46
CA MET A 414 -9.73 15.38 -3.74
C MET A 414 -9.36 13.99 -4.30
N ILE A 415 -8.23 13.41 -3.86
CA ILE A 415 -7.81 12.06 -4.25
C ILE A 415 -8.78 10.95 -3.83
N VAL A 416 -9.68 11.20 -2.87
CA VAL A 416 -10.76 10.26 -2.51
C VAL A 416 -11.71 9.99 -3.68
N TYR A 417 -11.75 10.89 -4.68
CA TYR A 417 -12.50 10.70 -5.93
C TYR A 417 -11.71 9.93 -7.00
N GLY A 418 -10.52 9.43 -6.67
CA GLY A 418 -9.64 8.69 -7.57
C GLY A 418 -8.78 9.58 -8.47
N ASP A 419 -8.03 8.95 -9.38
CA ASP A 419 -7.04 9.63 -10.22
C ASP A 419 -7.66 10.64 -11.20
N SER A 420 -6.85 11.60 -11.66
CA SER A 420 -7.27 12.56 -12.69
C SER A 420 -7.71 11.83 -13.98
N ALA A 421 -8.69 12.39 -14.70
CA ALA A 421 -9.08 11.83 -15.98
C ALA A 421 -7.90 11.87 -16.97
N PRO A 422 -7.76 10.84 -17.83
CA PRO A 422 -6.78 10.86 -18.91
C PRO A 422 -6.92 12.10 -19.77
N TYR A 423 -5.81 12.55 -20.36
CA TYR A 423 -5.80 13.70 -21.26
C TYR A 423 -6.88 13.59 -22.35
N GLY A 424 -7.66 14.65 -22.51
CA GLY A 424 -8.78 14.73 -23.47
C GLY A 424 -10.13 14.21 -22.94
N LYS A 425 -10.22 13.79 -21.68
CA LYS A 425 -11.49 13.51 -20.99
C LYS A 425 -11.70 14.48 -19.85
N ASP A 426 -12.95 14.85 -19.57
CA ASP A 426 -13.29 15.69 -18.44
C ASP A 426 -13.57 14.85 -17.18
N LYS A 427 -13.25 15.42 -16.03
CA LYS A 427 -13.63 14.93 -14.69
C LYS A 427 -13.99 16.15 -13.87
N ILE A 428 -15.30 16.36 -13.73
CA ILE A 428 -15.89 17.40 -12.89
C ILE A 428 -16.55 16.66 -11.74
N ILE A 429 -16.21 17.07 -10.52
CA ILE A 429 -16.72 16.52 -9.27
C ILE A 429 -17.74 17.54 -8.76
N ASP A 430 -18.97 17.10 -8.67
CA ASP A 430 -20.15 17.85 -8.23
C ASP A 430 -20.67 17.29 -6.90
N GLU A 431 -21.83 17.79 -6.46
CA GLU A 431 -22.47 17.38 -5.21
C GLU A 431 -23.00 15.94 -5.21
N HIS A 432 -23.14 15.31 -6.38
CA HIS A 432 -23.64 13.95 -6.54
C HIS A 432 -22.51 12.93 -6.79
N THR A 433 -21.27 13.40 -6.93
CA THR A 433 -20.14 12.56 -7.25
C THR A 433 -19.74 11.72 -6.04
N VAL A 434 -19.87 10.40 -6.14
CA VAL A 434 -19.49 9.46 -5.07
C VAL A 434 -17.96 9.30 -4.99
N PRO A 435 -17.33 9.48 -3.81
CA PRO A 435 -15.92 9.17 -3.61
C PRO A 435 -15.60 7.71 -3.94
N LYS A 436 -14.62 7.49 -4.82
CA LYS A 436 -14.10 6.18 -5.21
C LYS A 436 -12.60 6.26 -5.36
N ALA A 437 -11.88 5.90 -4.30
CA ALA A 437 -10.43 5.94 -4.29
C ALA A 437 -9.83 4.99 -5.34
N ALA A 438 -8.80 5.44 -6.04
CA ALA A 438 -8.11 4.64 -7.07
C ALA A 438 -6.85 3.94 -6.55
N ASN A 439 -6.39 4.28 -5.34
CA ASN A 439 -5.15 3.80 -4.75
C ASN A 439 -5.21 3.88 -3.21
N PHE A 440 -4.27 3.22 -2.53
CA PHE A 440 -4.21 3.13 -1.06
C PHE A 440 -4.11 4.48 -0.35
N TYR A 441 -3.50 5.50 -0.97
CA TYR A 441 -3.42 6.83 -0.37
C TYR A 441 -4.81 7.49 -0.36
N GLY A 442 -5.51 7.46 -1.49
CA GLY A 442 -6.90 7.91 -1.59
C GLY A 442 -7.82 7.12 -0.66
N ASP A 443 -7.62 5.82 -0.56
CA ASP A 443 -8.44 4.96 0.30
C ASP A 443 -8.21 5.29 1.78
N SER A 444 -6.96 5.39 2.24
CA SER A 444 -6.64 5.77 3.63
C SER A 444 -7.30 7.09 4.05
N LYS A 445 -7.38 8.06 3.13
CA LYS A 445 -8.06 9.34 3.37
C LYS A 445 -9.58 9.21 3.37
N LEU A 446 -10.14 8.39 2.50
CA LEU A 446 -11.59 8.13 2.44
C LEU A 446 -12.09 7.36 3.66
N GLN A 447 -11.34 6.34 4.11
CA GLN A 447 -11.63 5.62 5.35
C GLN A 447 -11.69 6.58 6.55
N ALA A 448 -10.70 7.46 6.66
CA ALA A 448 -10.63 8.45 7.73
C ALA A 448 -11.79 9.46 7.66
N ASP A 449 -12.05 10.00 6.47
CA ASP A 449 -13.14 10.94 6.19
C ASP A 449 -14.49 10.39 6.65
N VAL A 450 -14.84 9.17 6.24
CA VAL A 450 -16.09 8.52 6.63
C VAL A 450 -16.11 8.21 8.13
N ALA A 451 -14.99 7.71 8.68
CA ALA A 451 -14.88 7.35 10.08
C ALA A 451 -15.07 8.56 11.01
N VAL A 452 -14.36 9.67 10.77
CA VAL A 452 -14.43 10.83 11.65
C VAL A 452 -15.83 11.46 11.64
N ARG A 453 -16.49 11.53 10.48
CA ARG A 453 -17.87 12.04 10.37
C ARG A 453 -18.87 11.23 11.19
N SER A 454 -18.64 9.92 11.33
CA SER A 454 -19.53 9.06 12.14
C SER A 454 -19.51 9.36 13.64
N PHE A 455 -18.51 10.10 14.12
CA PHE A 455 -18.46 10.55 15.52
C PHE A 455 -19.21 11.85 15.76
N ALA A 456 -19.71 12.53 14.73
CA ALA A 456 -20.42 13.78 14.91
C ALA A 456 -21.78 13.60 15.62
N ASP A 457 -22.13 14.56 16.47
CA ASP A 457 -23.45 14.69 17.09
C ASP A 457 -23.73 16.16 17.44
N ASP A 458 -24.85 16.41 18.11
CA ASP A 458 -25.31 17.77 18.44
C ASP A 458 -24.33 18.55 19.33
N SER A 459 -23.47 17.85 20.07
CA SER A 459 -22.45 18.43 20.97
C SER A 459 -21.05 18.45 20.38
N PHE A 460 -20.81 17.70 19.29
CA PHE A 460 -19.51 17.54 18.66
C PHE A 460 -19.63 17.57 17.14
N LYS A 461 -19.23 18.69 16.54
CA LYS A 461 -19.29 18.91 15.09
C LYS A 461 -18.03 18.41 14.41
N VAL A 462 -18.17 17.81 13.22
CA VAL A 462 -17.03 17.31 12.43
C VAL A 462 -17.02 17.96 11.05
N LEU A 463 -15.96 18.69 10.73
CA LEU A 463 -15.78 19.36 9.44
C LEU A 463 -14.66 18.66 8.66
N VAL A 464 -14.98 18.12 7.49
CA VAL A 464 -14.00 17.46 6.62
C VAL A 464 -13.73 18.30 5.38
N ILE A 465 -12.47 18.58 5.08
CA ILE A 465 -12.09 19.41 3.92
C ILE A 465 -11.38 18.54 2.88
N ARG A 466 -12.02 18.31 1.74
CA ARG A 466 -11.48 17.55 0.59
C ARG A 466 -10.73 18.50 -0.35
N THR A 467 -9.54 18.95 0.03
CA THR A 467 -8.80 19.94 -0.77
C THR A 467 -8.21 19.35 -2.07
N PRO A 468 -8.15 20.14 -3.17
CA PRO A 468 -7.39 19.78 -4.37
C PRO A 468 -5.89 19.98 -4.13
N MET A 469 -5.08 20.10 -5.18
CA MET A 469 -3.66 20.37 -5.02
C MET A 469 -3.43 21.74 -4.38
N ILE A 470 -2.86 21.72 -3.17
CA ILE A 470 -2.44 22.93 -2.46
C ILE A 470 -1.07 23.38 -2.96
N TYR A 471 -0.91 24.69 -3.17
CA TYR A 471 0.37 25.30 -3.54
C TYR A 471 0.56 26.64 -2.83
N GLY A 472 1.80 27.08 -2.79
CA GLY A 472 2.21 28.28 -2.08
C GLY A 472 3.71 28.27 -1.86
N LYS A 473 4.25 29.34 -1.28
CA LYS A 473 5.66 29.42 -0.95
C LYS A 473 6.02 28.32 0.05
N GLY A 474 7.07 27.55 -0.24
CA GLY A 474 7.49 26.41 0.59
C GLY A 474 6.61 25.16 0.50
N SER A 475 5.59 25.15 -0.37
CA SER A 475 4.74 23.97 -0.57
C SER A 475 5.54 22.75 -1.05
N LYS A 476 5.06 21.57 -0.68
CA LYS A 476 5.60 20.27 -1.12
C LYS A 476 4.75 19.70 -2.26
N GLY A 477 5.25 18.67 -2.94
CA GLY A 477 4.50 17.93 -3.95
C GLY A 477 4.73 18.37 -5.40
N ASN A 478 3.65 18.43 -6.19
CA ASN A 478 3.75 18.57 -7.64
C ASN A 478 4.10 20.00 -8.09
N TYR A 479 3.69 21.03 -7.33
CA TYR A 479 3.94 22.42 -7.71
C TYR A 479 5.44 22.76 -7.83
N PRO A 480 6.32 22.42 -6.85
CA PRO A 480 7.77 22.63 -7.01
C PRO A 480 8.37 21.98 -8.26
N THR A 481 7.87 20.80 -8.65
CA THR A 481 8.30 20.13 -9.88
C THR A 481 7.88 20.95 -11.10
N LEU A 482 6.64 21.43 -11.13
CA LEU A 482 6.12 22.28 -12.20
C LEU A 482 6.90 23.60 -12.30
N ALA A 483 7.18 24.25 -11.16
CA ALA A 483 7.96 25.48 -11.10
C ALA A 483 9.41 25.28 -11.60
N LYS A 484 10.03 24.15 -11.26
CA LYS A 484 11.36 23.78 -11.78
C LYS A 484 11.35 23.62 -13.30
N LEU A 485 10.32 23.01 -13.87
CA LEU A 485 10.16 22.89 -15.33
C LEU A 485 9.97 24.27 -15.98
N ALA A 486 9.09 25.11 -15.42
CA ALA A 486 8.86 26.47 -15.89
C ALA A 486 10.15 27.31 -15.92
N LYS A 487 11.02 27.15 -14.93
CA LYS A 487 12.29 27.89 -14.81
C LYS A 487 13.41 27.36 -15.72
N LYS A 488 13.29 26.12 -16.23
CA LYS A 488 14.37 25.41 -16.96
C LYS A 488 14.08 25.24 -18.44
N LEU A 489 12.85 24.94 -18.82
CA LEU A 489 12.51 24.59 -20.20
C LEU A 489 12.33 25.85 -21.06
N PRO A 490 12.89 25.90 -22.28
CA PRO A 490 12.68 27.02 -23.20
C PRO A 490 11.30 26.99 -23.86
N VAL A 491 10.67 25.81 -23.88
CA VAL A 491 9.42 25.54 -24.58
C VAL A 491 8.59 24.58 -23.73
N PHE A 492 7.28 24.80 -23.66
CA PHE A 492 6.33 23.94 -22.95
C PHE A 492 5.12 23.62 -23.82
N PRO A 493 4.52 22.42 -23.72
CA PRO A 493 3.30 22.10 -24.45
C PRO A 493 2.13 23.02 -24.08
N ASP A 494 1.46 23.59 -25.08
CA ASP A 494 0.18 24.29 -24.91
C ASP A 494 -0.97 23.33 -25.17
N VAL A 495 -1.49 22.73 -24.10
CA VAL A 495 -2.57 21.75 -24.14
C VAL A 495 -3.73 22.21 -23.26
N ASP A 496 -4.95 21.98 -23.74
CA ASP A 496 -6.16 22.40 -23.05
C ASP A 496 -6.49 21.38 -21.95
N ASN A 497 -6.38 21.82 -20.70
CA ASN A 497 -6.78 21.06 -19.51
C ASN A 497 -7.25 22.04 -18.42
N LYS A 498 -8.03 21.53 -17.47
CA LYS A 498 -8.64 22.25 -16.35
C LYS A 498 -8.36 21.50 -15.07
N ARG A 499 -7.93 22.24 -14.04
CA ARG A 499 -7.65 21.69 -12.72
C ARG A 499 -8.13 22.63 -11.63
N SER A 500 -8.76 22.06 -10.61
CA SER A 500 -8.90 22.74 -9.34
C SER A 500 -7.55 22.79 -8.63
N MET A 501 -7.22 23.97 -8.15
CA MET A 501 -6.03 24.25 -7.36
C MET A 501 -6.43 25.14 -6.19
N LEU A 502 -5.67 25.09 -5.11
CA LEU A 502 -5.93 25.92 -3.93
C LEU A 502 -4.64 26.57 -3.47
N HIS A 503 -4.59 27.90 -3.51
CA HIS A 503 -3.47 28.63 -2.92
C HIS A 503 -3.54 28.56 -1.40
N ILE A 504 -2.38 28.47 -0.74
CA ILE A 504 -2.31 28.34 0.72
C ILE A 504 -3.01 29.50 1.45
N ASP A 505 -2.92 30.74 0.97
CA ASP A 505 -3.62 31.87 1.59
C ASP A 505 -5.16 31.70 1.53
N ASN A 506 -5.69 31.24 0.38
CA ASN A 506 -7.13 31.00 0.25
C ASN A 506 -7.58 29.87 1.18
N LEU A 507 -6.76 28.82 1.34
CA LEU A 507 -7.04 27.76 2.32
C LEU A 507 -7.01 28.30 3.76
N CYS A 508 -6.04 29.14 4.11
CA CYS A 508 -5.94 29.69 5.45
C CYS A 508 -7.11 30.63 5.77
N GLU A 509 -7.50 31.46 4.81
CA GLU A 509 -8.70 32.31 4.93
C GLU A 509 -9.95 31.46 5.11
N PHE A 510 -10.09 30.38 4.33
CA PHE A 510 -11.21 29.44 4.46
C PHE A 510 -11.26 28.83 5.86
N LEU A 511 -10.13 28.31 6.35
CA LEU A 511 -10.01 27.72 7.68
C LEU A 511 -10.38 28.72 8.78
N CYS A 512 -9.88 29.96 8.70
CA CYS A 512 -10.21 31.00 9.69
C CYS A 512 -11.72 31.24 9.72
N GLN A 513 -12.35 31.42 8.56
CA GLN A 513 -13.78 31.72 8.49
C GLN A 513 -14.65 30.55 8.95
N ILE A 514 -14.38 29.30 8.54
CA ILE A 514 -15.18 28.16 9.00
C ILE A 514 -15.03 27.90 10.50
N MET A 515 -13.84 28.13 11.07
CA MET A 515 -13.61 28.01 12.51
C MET A 515 -14.35 29.09 13.30
N LEU A 516 -14.71 30.20 12.68
CA LEU A 516 -15.39 31.34 13.29
C LEU A 516 -16.88 31.42 12.91
N VAL A 517 -17.44 30.40 12.24
CA VAL A 517 -18.89 30.34 12.02
C VAL A 517 -19.61 30.25 13.38
N SER A 518 -20.62 31.09 13.56
CA SER A 518 -21.35 31.22 14.84
C SER A 518 -22.27 30.04 15.14
N ASP A 519 -22.89 29.48 14.10
CA ASP A 519 -23.86 28.39 14.21
C ASP A 519 -23.67 27.42 13.03
N ILE A 520 -23.35 26.16 13.34
CA ILE A 520 -23.22 25.07 12.36
C ILE A 520 -24.33 24.07 12.67
N LYS A 521 -25.39 24.08 11.85
CA LYS A 521 -26.54 23.20 12.06
C LYS A 521 -26.18 21.73 11.88
N GLU A 522 -25.49 21.43 10.79
CA GLU A 522 -25.13 20.06 10.45
C GLU A 522 -24.09 19.49 11.41
N ASN A 523 -24.29 18.24 11.84
CA ASN A 523 -23.35 17.56 12.74
C ASN A 523 -22.03 17.26 12.03
N ALA A 524 -22.10 16.79 10.78
CA ALA A 524 -20.94 16.52 9.95
C ALA A 524 -21.05 17.24 8.60
N THR A 525 -20.03 18.02 8.25
CA THR A 525 -20.01 18.79 6.99
C THR A 525 -18.76 18.49 6.18
N VAL A 526 -18.92 18.37 4.87
CA VAL A 526 -17.85 18.16 3.89
C VAL A 526 -17.67 19.45 3.07
N PHE A 527 -16.44 19.93 2.96
CA PHE A 527 -16.07 21.09 2.16
C PHE A 527 -15.13 20.72 1.02
N MET A 528 -15.31 21.38 -0.12
CA MET A 528 -14.54 21.24 -1.36
C MET A 528 -13.91 22.59 -1.76
N SER A 529 -13.08 23.16 -0.89
CA SER A 529 -12.44 24.46 -1.14
C SER A 529 -11.53 24.44 -2.38
N GLN A 530 -11.65 25.42 -3.27
CA GLN A 530 -10.77 25.65 -4.43
C GLN A 530 -10.56 27.15 -4.69
N ASN A 531 -9.59 27.51 -5.52
CA ASN A 531 -9.49 28.87 -6.06
C ASN A 531 -10.72 29.22 -6.92
N ALA A 532 -11.03 30.51 -7.04
CA ALA A 532 -12.13 31.01 -7.85
C ALA A 532 -12.07 30.58 -9.33
N GLU A 533 -10.87 30.39 -9.86
CA GLU A 533 -10.65 30.00 -11.26
C GLU A 533 -10.07 28.58 -11.39
N TRP A 534 -10.57 27.83 -12.36
CA TRP A 534 -9.88 26.63 -12.82
C TRP A 534 -8.58 27.00 -13.54
N THR A 535 -7.54 26.22 -13.29
CA THR A 535 -6.20 26.50 -13.81
C THR A 535 -5.83 25.56 -14.94
N LYS A 536 -5.41 26.13 -16.08
CA LYS A 536 -4.74 25.41 -17.17
C LYS A 536 -3.27 25.23 -16.84
N THR A 537 -2.73 24.02 -16.99
CA THR A 537 -1.35 23.70 -16.61
C THR A 537 -0.32 24.56 -17.36
N SER A 538 -0.53 24.80 -18.67
CA SER A 538 0.37 25.65 -19.46
C SER A 538 0.37 27.11 -19.00
N ASP A 539 -0.77 27.61 -18.55
CA ASP A 539 -0.92 29.01 -18.12
C ASP A 539 -0.26 29.22 -16.76
N MET A 540 -0.39 28.24 -15.85
CA MET A 540 0.37 28.19 -14.60
C MET A 540 1.88 28.21 -14.87
N VAL A 541 2.37 27.34 -15.76
CA VAL A 541 3.80 27.26 -16.12
C VAL A 541 4.29 28.58 -16.71
N LYS A 542 3.51 29.20 -17.60
CA LYS A 542 3.84 30.48 -18.22
C LYS A 542 3.94 31.59 -17.17
N LYS A 543 2.94 31.72 -16.29
CA LYS A 543 2.94 32.70 -15.19
C LYS A 543 4.14 32.52 -14.27
N ILE A 544 4.49 31.28 -13.90
CA ILE A 544 5.67 31.00 -13.07
C ILE A 544 6.95 31.45 -13.78
N ALA A 545 7.10 31.14 -15.07
CA ALA A 545 8.26 31.54 -15.86
C ALA A 545 8.38 33.07 -15.93
N ASP A 546 7.27 33.76 -16.22
CA ASP A 546 7.21 35.22 -16.30
C ASP A 546 7.64 35.88 -14.98
N VAL A 547 7.08 35.44 -13.85
CA VAL A 547 7.47 35.93 -12.51
C VAL A 547 8.92 35.62 -12.17
N SER A 548 9.44 34.49 -12.65
CA SER A 548 10.84 34.08 -12.45
C SER A 548 11.83 34.75 -13.41
N GLY A 549 11.37 35.67 -14.28
CA GLY A 549 12.21 36.34 -15.27
C GLY A 549 12.71 35.42 -16.39
N LYS A 550 12.02 34.30 -16.65
CA LYS A 550 12.35 33.34 -17.71
C LYS A 550 11.37 33.48 -18.87
N LYS A 551 11.90 33.51 -20.10
CA LYS A 551 11.09 33.45 -21.31
C LYS A 551 10.80 32.01 -21.68
N ILE A 552 9.54 31.60 -21.56
CA ILE A 552 9.07 30.28 -22.03
C ILE A 552 8.09 30.46 -23.19
N ARG A 553 8.22 29.64 -24.23
CA ARG A 553 7.24 29.59 -25.32
C ARG A 553 6.29 28.42 -25.12
N THR A 554 5.00 28.69 -25.02
CA THR A 554 3.96 27.65 -25.02
C THR A 554 3.53 27.37 -26.46
N LEU A 555 3.69 26.13 -26.95
CA LEU A 555 3.42 25.80 -28.36
C LEU A 555 2.40 24.67 -28.51
N LYS A 556 1.38 24.91 -29.34
CA LYS A 556 0.31 23.93 -29.64
C LYS A 556 0.79 22.75 -30.49
N ILE A 557 1.91 22.89 -31.18
CA ILE A 557 2.48 21.83 -32.03
C ILE A 557 2.85 20.56 -31.24
N PHE A 558 3.02 20.67 -29.91
CA PHE A 558 3.28 19.50 -29.05
C PHE A 558 2.03 18.72 -28.64
N ARG A 559 0.81 19.17 -29.00
CA ARG A 559 -0.44 18.46 -28.68
C ARG A 559 -0.44 16.99 -29.11
N PRO A 560 -0.02 16.62 -30.35
CA PRO A 560 0.07 15.21 -30.74
C PRO A 560 1.05 14.41 -29.88
N ALA A 561 2.19 15.00 -29.50
CA ALA A 561 3.17 14.34 -28.65
C ALA A 561 2.63 14.09 -27.23
N VAL A 562 1.90 15.06 -26.66
CA VAL A 562 1.21 14.88 -25.36
C VAL A 562 0.12 13.82 -25.47
N PHE A 563 -0.66 13.82 -26.55
CA PHE A 563 -1.66 12.78 -26.79
C PHE A 563 -1.04 11.38 -26.87
N ILE A 564 0.00 11.19 -27.67
CA ILE A 564 0.70 9.90 -27.78
C ILE A 564 1.28 9.50 -26.41
N GLY A 565 1.96 10.43 -25.73
CA GLY A 565 2.52 10.19 -24.40
C GLY A 565 1.45 9.77 -23.38
N SER A 566 0.26 10.35 -23.44
CA SER A 566 -0.86 10.02 -22.55
C SER A 566 -1.40 8.59 -22.72
N LYS A 567 -1.18 7.99 -23.90
CA LYS A 567 -1.60 6.61 -24.23
C LYS A 567 -0.50 5.58 -23.99
N MET A 568 0.73 6.00 -23.69
CA MET A 568 1.83 5.07 -23.44
C MET A 568 1.64 4.33 -22.11
N PRO A 569 1.87 3.00 -22.07
CA PRO A 569 1.80 2.26 -20.82
C PRO A 569 2.93 2.66 -19.86
N GLY A 570 2.73 2.37 -18.57
CA GLY A 570 3.72 2.57 -17.52
C GLY A 570 3.91 4.03 -17.10
N LYS A 571 5.08 4.32 -16.50
CA LYS A 571 5.36 5.59 -15.82
C LYS A 571 5.22 6.83 -16.71
N MET A 572 5.52 6.69 -18.01
CA MET A 572 5.49 7.82 -18.93
C MET A 572 4.05 8.31 -19.17
N GLY A 573 3.10 7.41 -19.44
CA GLY A 573 1.69 7.78 -19.55
C GLY A 573 1.10 8.26 -18.24
N GLY A 574 1.49 7.66 -17.12
CA GLY A 574 1.11 8.13 -15.78
C GLY A 574 1.52 9.58 -15.53
N LEU A 575 2.76 9.96 -15.83
CA LEU A 575 3.25 11.34 -15.68
C LEU A 575 2.53 12.33 -16.60
N VAL A 576 2.30 11.96 -17.86
CA VAL A 576 1.60 12.83 -18.82
C VAL A 576 0.15 13.06 -18.39
N ASN A 577 -0.58 12.01 -18.03
CA ASN A 577 -1.96 12.14 -17.53
C ASN A 577 -2.02 12.85 -16.17
N LYS A 578 -1.02 12.67 -15.30
CA LYS A 578 -0.93 13.42 -14.03
C LYS A 578 -0.69 14.91 -14.25
N ALA A 579 0.06 15.30 -15.28
CA ALA A 579 0.36 16.71 -15.57
C ALA A 579 -0.75 17.42 -16.35
N PHE A 580 -1.30 16.74 -17.35
CA PHE A 580 -2.21 17.31 -18.36
C PHE A 580 -3.62 16.73 -18.35
N GLY A 581 -3.93 15.81 -17.44
CA GLY A 581 -5.29 15.34 -17.20
C GLY A 581 -6.19 16.41 -16.59
N ASN A 582 -7.50 16.17 -16.67
CA ASN A 582 -8.53 17.02 -16.07
C ASN A 582 -8.97 16.47 -14.71
N SER A 583 -9.17 17.36 -13.74
CA SER A 583 -9.76 17.04 -12.43
C SER A 583 -10.18 18.34 -11.76
N CYS A 584 -11.49 18.62 -11.76
CA CYS A 584 -12.05 19.85 -11.20
C CYS A 584 -13.18 19.55 -10.22
N TYR A 585 -13.34 20.39 -9.22
CA TYR A 585 -14.62 20.60 -8.54
C TYR A 585 -15.44 21.58 -9.37
N GLU A 586 -16.72 21.31 -9.50
CA GLU A 586 -17.67 22.33 -9.95
C GLU A 586 -17.57 23.58 -9.07
N HIS A 587 -17.83 24.77 -9.63
CA HIS A 587 -17.64 26.01 -8.87
C HIS A 587 -18.63 26.12 -7.71
N GLU A 588 -19.86 25.66 -7.92
CA GLU A 588 -20.97 25.75 -6.99
C GLU A 588 -20.71 24.96 -5.69
N VAL A 589 -20.10 23.77 -5.76
CA VAL A 589 -19.74 22.98 -4.56
C VAL A 589 -18.69 23.62 -3.66
N SER A 590 -18.11 24.74 -4.11
CA SER A 590 -17.07 25.49 -3.41
C SER A 590 -17.48 26.91 -3.05
N ASP A 591 -18.72 27.28 -3.37
CA ASP A 591 -19.33 28.54 -3.01
C ASP A 591 -20.18 28.32 -1.75
N TYR A 592 -19.79 28.98 -0.66
CA TYR A 592 -20.46 28.85 0.63
C TYR A 592 -20.97 30.23 1.03
N GLU A 593 -22.29 30.42 0.99
CA GLU A 593 -22.88 31.72 1.27
C GLU A 593 -22.52 32.19 2.69
N GLY A 594 -21.90 33.38 2.77
CA GLY A 594 -21.36 33.92 4.01
C GLY A 594 -19.86 33.71 4.23
N ILE A 595 -19.19 32.84 3.44
CA ILE A 595 -17.75 32.60 3.49
C ILE A 595 -17.06 33.18 2.25
N LYS A 596 -16.15 34.14 2.45
CA LYS A 596 -15.42 34.83 1.38
C LYS A 596 -13.93 34.51 1.45
N TYR A 597 -13.56 33.31 1.02
CA TYR A 597 -12.19 32.81 1.20
C TYR A 597 -11.28 32.88 -0.05
N GLN A 598 -11.85 33.05 -1.24
CA GLN A 598 -11.11 33.08 -2.50
C GLN A 598 -10.48 34.47 -2.74
N THR A 599 -9.65 34.93 -1.80
CA THR A 599 -9.12 36.30 -1.73
C THR A 599 -7.96 36.58 -2.68
N THR A 600 -7.28 35.53 -3.15
CA THR A 600 -6.09 35.63 -4.02
C THR A 600 -6.33 34.98 -5.38
N SER A 601 -6.12 35.74 -6.46
CA SER A 601 -6.19 35.23 -7.84
C SER A 601 -5.01 34.32 -8.19
N LEU A 602 -5.09 33.58 -9.31
CA LEU A 602 -3.99 32.77 -9.86
C LEU A 602 -2.76 33.62 -10.15
N SER A 603 -2.94 34.84 -10.68
CA SER A 603 -1.82 35.74 -10.97
C SER A 603 -1.09 36.17 -9.68
N GLU A 604 -1.84 36.64 -8.69
CA GLU A 604 -1.29 37.09 -7.41
C GLU A 604 -0.68 35.95 -6.61
N SER A 605 -1.33 34.79 -6.59
CA SER A 605 -0.84 33.61 -5.88
C SER A 605 0.49 33.10 -6.45
N VAL A 606 0.66 33.11 -7.78
CA VAL A 606 1.96 32.77 -8.40
C VAL A 606 3.02 33.81 -8.02
N VAL A 607 2.67 35.10 -8.02
CA VAL A 607 3.60 36.17 -7.58
C VAL A 607 4.03 35.97 -6.13
N LYS A 608 3.08 35.77 -5.21
CA LYS A 608 3.35 35.51 -3.78
C LYS A 608 4.19 34.25 -3.57
N THR A 609 3.95 33.22 -4.37
CA THR A 609 4.67 31.94 -4.27
C THR A 609 6.11 32.04 -4.77
N GLU A 610 6.33 32.69 -5.91
CA GLU A 610 7.60 32.64 -6.64
C GLU A 610 8.54 33.82 -6.31
N ARG A 611 8.02 34.97 -5.88
CA ARG A 611 8.88 36.09 -5.49
C ARG A 611 9.55 35.83 -4.13
N ASN A 612 10.87 35.97 -4.12
CA ASN A 612 11.63 36.12 -2.88
C ASN A 612 11.56 37.58 -2.43
N ASN A 613 11.29 37.84 -1.14
CA ASN A 613 11.24 39.17 -0.53
C ASN A 613 12.58 39.94 -0.59
N GLY A 614 13.58 39.46 -1.34
CA GLY A 614 14.89 40.08 -1.55
C GLY A 614 15.09 40.71 -2.92
N ASN A 615 14.09 40.75 -3.80
CA ASN A 615 14.19 41.44 -5.09
C ASN A 615 12.89 42.23 -5.38
N SER A 616 12.74 43.35 -4.69
CA SER A 616 11.73 44.36 -4.98
C SER A 616 12.07 45.07 -6.29
N ARG A 617 11.58 44.54 -7.40
CA ARG A 617 11.19 45.36 -8.55
C ARG A 617 9.74 45.03 -8.85
N GLU A 618 8.86 45.95 -8.46
CA GLU A 618 7.49 45.99 -8.96
C GLU A 618 7.52 45.99 -10.49
N PRO A 619 6.72 45.17 -11.17
CA PRO A 619 6.52 45.32 -12.59
C PRO A 619 5.65 46.57 -12.77
N SER A 620 6.18 47.56 -13.48
CA SER A 620 5.44 48.74 -13.91
C SER A 620 4.23 48.28 -14.73
N ASP A 621 3.03 48.63 -14.27
CA ASP A 621 1.84 48.64 -15.10
C ASP A 621 2.10 49.52 -16.31
N LYS A 622 2.13 48.90 -17.49
CA LYS A 622 1.84 49.59 -18.74
C LYS A 622 0.57 48.98 -19.29
N GLU A 623 -0.53 49.60 -18.90
CA GLU A 623 -1.75 49.65 -19.68
C GLU A 623 -1.40 50.03 -21.12
N SER A 624 -1.76 49.16 -22.07
CA SER A 624 -1.89 49.54 -23.47
C SER A 624 -3.37 49.73 -23.75
N HIS A 625 -3.85 50.96 -23.56
CA HIS A 625 -4.97 51.48 -24.32
C HIS A 625 -4.49 51.73 -25.75
N THR A 626 -5.00 50.95 -26.70
CA THR A 626 -5.43 51.34 -28.05
C THR A 626 -6.12 50.17 -28.72
#